data_AF-A0A8C6TRK2-F1
#
_entry.id   AF-A0A8C6TRK2-F1
#
_cell.length_a   1.000
_cell.length_b   1.000
_cell.length_c   1.000
_cell.angle_alpha   90.00
_cell.angle_beta   90.00
_cell.angle_gamma   90.00
#
_symmetry.space_group_name_H-M   'P 1'
#
loop_
_entity.id
_entity.type
_entity.pdbx_description
1 polymer ?
#
loop_
_entity_poly.entity_id
_entity_poly.type
_entity_poly.pdbx_seq_one_letter_code
_entity_poly.pdbx_strand_id
1 'polypeptide(L)'
;MSGPGSGGTNPRKFSEKIALHNQKQAEETRAFEQLMTDLTVSRVEFQKVQQLRLSQSRGQYYGGSLPNVNQMCNTAAENQVKKYS
;
A
#
# COMPACT_ATOMS: atom_id res chain seq x y z
N MET A 1 49.97 31.60 0.41
CA MET A 1 49.51 30.53 -0.50
C MET A 1 50.00 29.20 0.08
N SER A 2 49.25 28.61 1.02
CA SER A 2 49.64 27.32 1.63
C SER A 2 48.96 26.20 0.83
N GLY A 3 49.74 25.49 0.02
CA GLY A 3 49.27 24.37 -0.80
C GLY A 3 48.71 23.22 0.05
N PRO A 4 47.92 22.31 -0.54
CA PRO A 4 47.29 21.21 0.18
C PRO A 4 48.37 20.28 0.72
N GLY A 5 48.60 20.38 2.03
CA GLY A 5 49.60 19.61 2.74
C GLY A 5 49.29 18.11 2.65
N SER A 6 50.27 17.37 2.12
CA SER A 6 50.64 16.00 2.48
C SER A 6 49.48 15.17 3.05
N GLY A 7 48.75 14.50 2.15
CA GLY A 7 47.73 13.49 2.47
C GLY A 7 48.36 12.26 3.10
N GLY A 8 48.76 12.41 4.36
CA GLY A 8 49.52 11.43 5.12
C GLY A 8 48.74 10.14 5.35
N THR A 9 49.45 9.04 5.20
CA THR A 9 49.22 7.68 5.70
C THR A 9 49.13 7.64 7.24
N ASN A 10 48.41 8.58 7.86
CA ASN A 10 48.25 8.68 9.31
C ASN A 10 47.06 7.81 9.76
N PRO A 11 47.25 6.84 10.68
CA PRO A 11 46.17 6.01 11.20
C PRO A 11 44.97 6.82 11.72
N ARG A 12 45.21 7.99 12.33
CA ARG A 12 44.15 8.88 12.81
C ARG A 12 43.26 9.41 11.68
N LYS A 13 43.85 9.76 10.53
CA LYS A 13 43.11 10.24 9.35
C LYS A 13 42.35 9.12 8.65
N PHE A 14 42.86 7.89 8.74
CA PHE A 14 42.14 6.71 8.29
C PHE A 14 40.93 6.40 9.18
N SER A 15 41.08 6.44 10.52
CA SER A 15 39.95 6.30 11.46
C SER A 15 38.88 7.35 11.24
N GLU A 16 39.28 8.61 11.04
CA GLU A 16 38.36 9.72 10.71
C GLU A 16 37.58 9.44 9.42
N LYS A 17 38.25 8.95 8.37
CA LYS A 17 37.60 8.57 7.11
C LYS A 17 36.59 7.42 7.28
N ILE A 18 36.92 6.40 8.07
CA ILE A 18 36.00 5.28 8.36
C ILE A 18 34.76 5.80 9.11
N ALA A 19 34.96 6.63 10.13
CA ALA A 19 33.86 7.19 10.91
C ALA A 19 32.89 7.97 10.01
N LEU A 20 33.43 8.83 9.13
CA LEU A 20 32.63 9.60 8.17
C LEU A 20 31.91 8.71 7.15
N HIS A 21 32.56 7.66 6.64
CA HIS A 21 31.93 6.71 5.72
C HIS A 21 30.78 5.96 6.39
N ASN A 22 31.00 5.44 7.61
CA ASN A 22 29.97 4.74 8.37
C ASN A 22 28.79 5.65 8.69
N GLN A 23 29.05 6.91 9.04
CA GLN A 23 28.00 7.90 9.23
C GLN A 23 27.19 8.10 7.96
N LYS A 24 27.83 8.37 6.81
CA LYS A 24 27.16 8.56 5.52
C LYS A 24 26.32 7.35 5.13
N GLN A 25 26.85 6.14 5.31
CA GLN A 25 26.12 4.90 5.04
C GLN A 25 24.90 4.72 5.95
N ALA A 26 25.04 5.05 7.24
CA ALA A 26 23.92 5.00 8.18
C ALA A 26 22.82 6.01 7.81
N GLU A 27 23.20 7.20 7.35
CA GLU A 27 22.26 8.22 6.85
C GLU A 27 21.55 7.77 5.57
N GLU A 28 22.28 7.21 4.59
CA GLU A 28 21.72 6.69 3.34
C GLU A 28 20.76 5.50 3.60
N THR A 29 21.13 4.62 4.53
CA THR A 29 20.29 3.48 4.94
C THR A 29 19.00 3.98 5.60
N ARG A 30 19.09 4.95 6.52
CA ARG A 30 17.92 5.55 7.17
C ARG A 30 16.98 6.20 6.14
N ALA A 31 17.50 6.96 5.18
CA ALA A 31 16.69 7.62 4.17
C ALA A 31 15.96 6.60 3.28
N PHE A 32 16.61 5.49 2.94
CA PHE A 32 16.01 4.41 2.16
C PHE A 32 14.88 3.70 2.93
N GLU A 33 15.10 3.36 4.19
CA GLU A 33 14.08 2.73 5.04
C GLU A 33 12.85 3.63 5.22
N GLN A 34 13.06 4.94 5.38
CA GLN A 34 11.98 5.92 5.43
C GLN A 34 11.16 5.94 4.13
N LEU A 35 11.82 5.97 2.97
CA LEU A 35 11.14 5.93 1.68
C LEU A 35 10.28 4.66 1.50
N MET A 36 10.80 3.50 1.88
CA MET A 36 10.06 2.23 1.80
C MET A 36 8.86 2.23 2.77
N THR A 37 9.02 2.82 3.95
CA THR A 37 7.93 3.01 4.91
C THR A 37 6.85 3.90 4.33
N ASP A 38 7.20 5.05 3.76
CA ASP A 38 6.24 5.99 3.16
C ASP A 38 5.48 5.38 1.97
N LEU A 39 6.18 4.61 1.12
CA LEU A 39 5.56 3.89 0.00
C LEU A 39 4.57 2.81 0.48
N THR A 40 4.92 2.05 1.53
CA THR A 40 4.02 1.02 2.08
C THR A 40 2.82 1.63 2.76
N VAL A 41 3.01 2.69 3.56
CA VAL A 41 1.92 3.43 4.23
C VAL A 41 0.97 4.03 3.19
N SER A 42 1.48 4.70 2.15
CA SER A 42 0.66 5.31 1.09
C SER A 42 -0.24 4.28 0.38
N ARG A 43 0.29 3.08 0.08
CA ARG A 43 -0.47 2.01 -0.55
C ARG A 43 -1.56 1.41 0.35
N VAL A 44 -1.29 1.29 1.65
CA VAL A 44 -2.25 0.75 2.63
C VAL A 44 -3.35 1.75 2.94
N GLU A 45 -2.99 3.01 3.17
CA GLU A 45 -3.95 4.09 3.41
C GLU A 45 -4.88 4.29 2.21
N PHE A 46 -4.36 4.24 0.98
CA PHE A 46 -5.19 4.30 -0.23
C PHE A 46 -6.18 3.14 -0.32
N GLN A 47 -5.74 1.91 -0.07
CA GLN A 47 -6.63 0.74 -0.06
C GLN A 47 -7.70 0.84 1.02
N LYS A 48 -7.34 1.32 2.21
CA LYS A 48 -8.27 1.50 3.33
C LYS A 48 -9.34 2.56 3.00
N VAL A 49 -8.94 3.69 2.42
CA VAL A 49 -9.87 4.74 1.98
C VAL A 49 -10.80 4.23 0.88
N GLN A 50 -10.28 3.48 -0.10
CA GLN A 50 -11.10 2.88 -1.15
C GLN A 50 -12.11 1.87 -0.59
N GLN A 51 -11.70 1.00 0.34
CA GLN A 51 -12.60 0.06 1.01
C GLN A 51 -13.68 0.76 1.84
N LEU A 52 -13.32 1.83 2.57
CA LEU A 52 -14.30 2.62 3.34
C LEU A 52 -15.32 3.33 2.44
N ARG A 53 -14.90 3.84 1.28
CA ARG A 53 -15.81 4.41 0.27
C ARG A 53 -16.75 3.34 -0.31
N LEU A 54 -16.24 2.14 -0.62
CA LEU A 54 -17.05 1.01 -1.07
C LEU A 54 -18.04 0.54 0.00
N SER A 55 -17.65 0.53 1.28
CA SER A 55 -18.54 0.17 2.38
C SER A 55 -19.61 1.24 2.64
N GLN A 56 -19.27 2.53 2.51
CA GLN A 56 -20.26 3.61 2.63
C GLN A 56 -21.20 3.72 1.42
N SER A 57 -20.78 3.28 0.22
CA SER A 57 -21.70 3.11 -0.92
C SER A 57 -22.81 2.09 -0.64
N ARG A 58 -22.71 1.28 0.43
CA ARG A 58 -23.78 0.37 0.87
C ARG A 58 -24.75 1.01 1.86
N GLY A 59 -24.72 2.33 1.99
CA GLY A 59 -25.82 3.09 2.55
C GLY A 59 -27.07 3.00 1.66
N GLN A 60 -27.97 2.09 2.04
CA GLN A 60 -29.43 2.17 1.88
C GLN A 60 -30.16 1.59 0.67
N TYR A 61 -29.53 0.77 -0.17
CA TYR A 61 -30.30 -0.05 -1.11
C TYR A 61 -29.87 -1.51 -1.07
N TYR A 62 -30.67 -2.32 -0.35
CA TYR A 62 -30.90 -3.74 -0.61
C TYR A 62 -29.65 -4.62 -0.72
N GLY A 63 -29.06 -4.97 0.43
CA GLY A 63 -28.12 -6.08 0.57
C GLY A 63 -28.80 -7.45 0.47
N GLY A 64 -29.37 -7.77 -0.69
CA GLY A 64 -29.83 -9.11 -1.05
C GLY A 64 -29.08 -9.61 -2.27
N SER A 65 -28.68 -10.88 -2.28
CA SER A 65 -28.14 -11.54 -3.47
C SER A 65 -29.06 -11.30 -4.65
N LEU A 66 -28.52 -10.88 -5.80
CA LEU A 66 -29.30 -10.76 -7.03
C LEU A 66 -29.97 -12.12 -7.31
N PRO A 67 -31.30 -12.17 -7.55
CA PRO A 67 -31.98 -13.42 -7.78
C PRO A 67 -31.35 -14.14 -8.97
N ASN A 68 -31.14 -15.44 -8.82
CA ASN A 68 -30.55 -16.25 -9.87
C ASN A 68 -31.46 -16.23 -11.10
N VAL A 69 -30.93 -15.77 -12.24
CA VAL A 69 -31.66 -15.63 -13.51
C VAL A 69 -32.29 -16.96 -13.94
N ASN A 70 -31.63 -18.08 -13.66
CA ASN A 70 -32.14 -19.42 -13.98
C ASN A 70 -33.34 -19.83 -13.09
N GLN A 71 -33.51 -19.23 -11.92
CA GLN A 71 -34.61 -19.54 -10.99
C GLN A 71 -35.87 -18.70 -11.31
N MET A 72 -35.70 -17.47 -11.79
CA MET A 72 -36.82 -16.58 -12.12
C MET A 72 -37.69 -17.08 -13.27
N CYS A 73 -37.09 -17.76 -14.26
CA CYS A 73 -37.81 -18.33 -15.40
C CYS A 73 -38.77 -19.46 -14.96
N ASN A 74 -38.35 -20.28 -13.99
CA ASN A 74 -39.14 -21.40 -13.49
C ASN A 74 -40.33 -20.96 -12.63
N THR A 75 -40.17 -19.91 -11.81
CA THR A 75 -41.29 -19.36 -11.01
C THR A 75 -42.39 -18.71 -11.85
N ALA A 76 -42.05 -18.16 -13.02
CA ALA A 76 -43.04 -17.60 -13.93
C ALA A 76 -43.95 -18.71 -14.53
N ALA A 77 -43.41 -19.91 -14.74
CA ALA A 77 -44.16 -21.06 -15.24
C ALA A 77 -45.13 -21.64 -14.18
N GLU A 78 -44.74 -21.68 -12.91
CA GLU A 78 -45.60 -22.22 -11.83
C GLU A 78 -46.82 -21.32 -11.53
N ASN A 79 -46.68 -20.00 -11.61
CA ASN A 79 -47.78 -19.06 -11.36
C ASN A 79 -48.90 -19.13 -12.42
N GLN A 80 -48.61 -19.63 -13.62
CA GLN A 80 -49.61 -19.83 -14.67
C GLN A 80 -50.44 -21.09 -14.43
N VAL A 81 -49.91 -22.10 -13.72
CA VAL A 81 -50.62 -23.37 -13.45
C VAL A 81 -51.66 -23.19 -12.34
N LYS A 82 -51.37 -22.38 -11.32
CA LYS A 82 -52.32 -22.09 -10.22
C LYS A 82 -53.48 -21.16 -10.62
N LYS A 83 -53.39 -20.49 -11.78
CA LYS A 83 -54.47 -19.63 -12.30
C LYS A 83 -55.55 -20.42 -13.05
N TYR A 84 -55.30 -21.70 -13.36
CA TYR A 84 -56.22 -22.57 -14.09
C TYR A 84 -56.55 -23.87 -13.35
N SER A 85 -56.36 -23.92 -12.02
CA SER A 85 -56.81 -25.03 -11.17
C SER A 85 -57.85 -24.58 -10.15
#